data_AF-A0A9Q6Z9E3-F1
#
_entry.id   AF-A0A9Q6Z9E3-F1
#
_cell.length_a   1.000
_cell.length_b   1.000
_cell.length_c   1.000
_cell.angle_alpha   90.00
_cell.angle_beta   90.00
_cell.angle_gamma   90.00
#
_symmetry.space_group_name_H-M   'P 1'
#
loop_
_entity.id
_entity.type
_entity.pdbx_description
1 polymer ?
#
loop_
_entity_poly.entity_id
_entity_poly.type
_entity_poly.pdbx_seq_one_letter_code
_entity_poly.pdbx_strand_id
1 'polypeptide(L)'
;MEKILKVTEIVRIFEVHIENYNEVIKAKIVKVLDHDTKYLYEGTISHFCKKKDEMEPYKKGLFLGENLELCSAGVLNYLERFNDAESIVANNDYK
;
A
#
# COMPACT_ATOMS: atom_id res chain seq x y z
N MET A 1 5.47 -24.84 4.16
CA MET A 1 5.09 -23.97 5.28
C MET A 1 4.85 -22.59 4.72
N GLU A 2 3.61 -22.09 4.75
CA GLU A 2 3.33 -20.69 4.47
C GLU A 2 3.91 -19.83 5.60
N LYS A 3 4.70 -18.80 5.26
CA LYS A 3 5.25 -17.85 6.23
C LYS A 3 4.11 -16.99 6.75
N ILE A 4 3.79 -17.09 8.03
CA ILE A 4 2.75 -16.26 8.66
C ILE A 4 3.42 -14.95 9.09
N LEU A 5 3.19 -13.90 8.31
CA LEU A 5 3.54 -12.52 8.69
C LEU A 5 2.41 -11.94 9.53
N LYS A 6 2.73 -11.46 10.74
CA LYS A 6 1.76 -10.80 11.61
C LYS A 6 1.83 -9.30 11.38
N VAL A 7 0.72 -8.71 10.91
CA VAL A 7 0.60 -7.25 10.81
C VAL A 7 0.56 -6.65 12.21
N THR A 8 1.45 -5.70 12.48
CA THR A 8 1.54 -5.02 13.78
C THR A 8 1.01 -3.60 13.72
N GLU A 9 1.20 -2.89 12.61
CA GLU A 9 0.90 -1.46 12.50
C GLU A 9 0.72 -1.03 11.03
N ILE A 10 -0.14 -0.04 10.75
CA ILE A 10 -0.15 0.66 9.47
C ILE A 10 0.76 1.87 9.60
N VAL A 11 1.75 1.99 8.72
CA VAL A 11 2.82 3.00 8.82
C VAL A 11 2.61 4.15 7.84
N ARG A 12 2.13 3.86 6.63
CA ARG A 12 1.86 4.87 5.58
C ARG A 12 0.67 4.45 4.73
N ILE A 13 -0.05 5.44 4.20
CA ILE A 13 -1.12 5.26 3.23
C ILE A 13 -0.89 6.20 2.04
N PHE A 14 -1.12 5.69 0.85
CA PHE A 14 -1.01 6.41 -0.42
C PHE A 14 -2.36 6.35 -1.13
N GLU A 15 -2.75 7.44 -1.77
CA GLU A 15 -3.99 7.52 -2.55
C GLU A 15 -3.71 8.14 -3.91
N VAL A 16 -4.22 7.50 -4.96
CA VAL A 16 -4.16 7.98 -6.34
C VAL A 16 -5.57 8.06 -6.89
N HIS A 17 -5.93 9.24 -7.39
CA HIS A 17 -7.24 9.49 -7.99
C HIS A 17 -7.12 9.34 -9.50
N ILE A 18 -7.96 8.48 -10.09
CA ILE A 18 -8.01 8.24 -11.53
C ILE A 18 -9.24 8.94 -12.10
N GLU A 19 -9.05 10.17 -12.58
CA GLU A 19 -10.14 11.05 -13.02
C GLU A 19 -10.97 10.47 -14.16
N ASN A 20 -10.34 9.84 -15.15
CA ASN A 20 -11.00 9.26 -16.32
C ASN A 20 -12.03 8.18 -15.98
N TYR A 21 -11.89 7.54 -14.83
CA TYR A 21 -12.77 6.47 -14.38
C TYR A 21 -13.56 6.84 -13.11
N ASN A 22 -13.28 8.01 -12.52
CA ASN A 22 -13.78 8.40 -11.19
C ASN A 22 -13.50 7.32 -10.13
N GLU A 23 -12.32 6.72 -10.17
CA GLU A 23 -11.90 5.63 -9.28
C GLU A 23 -10.69 6.07 -8.44
N VAL A 24 -10.56 5.49 -7.24
CA VAL A 24 -9.42 5.75 -6.34
C VAL A 24 -8.66 4.45 -6.09
N ILE A 25 -7.34 4.49 -6.30
CA ILE A 25 -6.43 3.43 -5.88
C ILE A 25 -5.82 3.83 -4.55
N LYS A 26 -5.85 2.91 -3.59
CA LYS A 26 -5.17 3.08 -2.30
C LYS A 26 -4.06 2.06 -2.13
N ALA A 27 -2.96 2.49 -1.57
CA ALA A 27 -1.89 1.62 -1.10
C ALA A 27 -1.64 1.89 0.38
N LYS A 28 -1.15 0.90 1.09
CA LYS A 28 -0.67 1.08 2.47
C LYS A 28 0.58 0.27 2.70
N ILE A 29 1.47 0.82 3.51
CA ILE A 29 2.60 0.09 4.06
C ILE A 29 2.25 -0.30 5.47
N VAL A 30 2.35 -1.60 5.74
CA VAL A 30 2.17 -2.16 7.07
C VAL A 30 3.49 -2.65 7.61
N LYS A 31 3.72 -2.43 8.89
CA LYS A 31 4.79 -3.07 9.63
C LYS A 31 4.33 -4.49 9.96
N VAL A 32 5.15 -5.47 9.58
CA VAL A 32 4.89 -6.87 9.84
C VAL A 32 6.02 -7.47 10.65
N LEU A 33 5.69 -8.42 11.50
CA LEU A 33 6.65 -9.15 12.30
C LEU A 33 6.87 -10.52 11.67
N ASP A 34 8.11 -10.80 11.26
CA ASP A 34 8.54 -12.07 10.71
C ASP A 34 8.91 -13.02 11.85
N HIS A 35 8.09 -14.06 12.05
CA HIS A 35 8.32 -15.11 13.05
C HIS A 35 8.64 -14.61 14.47
N ASP A 36 8.09 -13.46 14.89
CA ASP A 36 8.38 -12.80 16.18
C ASP A 36 9.85 -12.34 16.38
N THR A 37 10.65 -12.32 15.31
CA THR A 37 12.08 -12.02 15.39
C THR A 37 12.47 -10.69 14.78
N LYS A 38 11.82 -10.28 13.68
CA LYS A 38 12.23 -9.11 12.91
C LYS A 38 11.06 -8.33 12.34
N TYR A 39 11.15 -7.01 12.43
CA TYR A 39 10.20 -6.12 11.76
C TYR A 39 10.58 -5.93 10.29
N LEU A 40 9.59 -6.13 9.42
CA LEU A 40 9.63 -5.81 8.00
C LEU A 40 8.51 -4.81 7.68
N TYR A 41 8.58 -4.22 6.52
CA TYR A 41 7.56 -3.36 5.93
C TYR A 41 7.01 -4.06 4.70
N GLU A 42 5.69 -4.20 4.65
CA GLU A 42 4.96 -4.78 3.53
C GLU A 42 4.11 -3.72 2.85
N GLY A 43 4.36 -3.48 1.57
CA GLY A 43 3.52 -2.66 0.70
C GLY A 43 2.35 -3.47 0.14
N THR A 44 1.13 -3.02 0.42
CA THR A 44 -0.13 -3.64 -0.03
C THR A 44 -0.95 -2.64 -0.83
N ILE A 45 -1.65 -3.10 -1.87
CA ILE A 45 -2.48 -2.25 -2.73
C ILE A 45 -3.88 -2.82 -2.81
N SER A 46 -4.88 -1.96 -2.63
CA SER A 46 -6.26 -2.26 -3.01
C SER A 46 -6.43 -1.94 -4.49
N HIS A 47 -6.89 -2.91 -5.28
CA HIS A 47 -7.35 -2.60 -6.64
C HIS A 47 -8.60 -1.70 -6.56
N PHE A 48 -8.69 -0.79 -7.52
CA PHE A 48 -9.86 0.02 -7.92
C PHE A 48 -11.03 0.04 -6.94
N CYS A 49 -11.09 1.06 -6.08
CA CYS A 49 -12.26 1.29 -5.25
C CYS A 49 -13.26 2.17 -6.03
N LYS A 50 -14.35 1.58 -6.55
CA LYS A 50 -15.49 2.32 -7.11
C LYS A 50 -16.25 3.14 -6.08
N LYS A 51 -16.15 2.75 -4.81
CA LYS A 51 -16.68 3.46 -3.64
C LYS A 51 -15.74 3.27 -2.45
N LYS A 52 -15.74 4.24 -1.53
CA LYS A 52 -14.93 4.23 -0.29
C LYS A 52 -15.07 2.93 0.53
N ASP A 53 -16.21 2.26 0.43
CA ASP A 53 -16.59 1.10 1.25
C ASP A 53 -16.56 -0.26 0.50
N GLU A 54 -16.25 -0.27 -0.80
CA GLU A 54 -16.23 -1.48 -1.65
C GLU A 54 -14.78 -1.93 -1.93
N MET A 55 -13.97 -2.06 -0.87
CA MET A 55 -12.58 -2.52 -0.98
C MET A 55 -12.54 -3.99 -1.46
N GLU A 56 -12.14 -4.23 -2.71
CA GLU A 56 -11.78 -5.57 -3.15
C GLU A 56 -10.52 -6.08 -2.42
N PRO A 57 -10.42 -7.41 -2.20
CA PRO A 57 -9.38 -8.00 -1.35
C PRO A 57 -7.96 -7.72 -1.87
N TYR A 58 -7.14 -7.22 -0.95
CA TYR A 58 -5.75 -6.83 -1.11
C TYR A 58 -4.93 -7.80 -1.97
N LYS A 59 -4.21 -7.27 -2.96
CA LYS A 59 -3.04 -7.99 -3.51
C LYS A 59 -1.91 -7.83 -2.49
N LYS A 60 -1.74 -8.84 -1.62
CA LYS A 60 -0.64 -8.89 -0.64
C LYS A 60 0.72 -8.91 -1.35
N GLY A 61 1.71 -8.30 -0.71
CA GLY A 61 3.12 -8.49 -1.05
C GLY A 61 3.61 -7.87 -2.36
N LEU A 62 3.26 -6.62 -2.69
CA LEU A 62 3.95 -5.93 -3.80
C LEU A 62 5.42 -5.65 -3.47
N PHE A 63 5.69 -5.30 -2.21
CA PHE A 63 7.03 -5.07 -1.70
C PHE A 63 7.13 -5.58 -0.26
N LEU A 64 8.21 -6.30 0.06
CA LEU A 64 8.53 -6.72 1.43
C LEU A 64 10.01 -6.41 1.67
N GLY A 65 10.31 -5.67 2.73
CA GLY A 65 11.69 -5.33 3.04
C GLY A 65 11.87 -4.66 4.39
N GLU A 66 13.12 -4.46 4.79
CA GLU A 66 13.49 -3.92 6.11
C GLU A 66 13.50 -2.40 6.15
N ASN A 67 13.42 -1.76 4.98
CA ASN A 67 13.56 -0.33 4.83
C ASN A 67 12.22 0.27 4.34
N LEU A 68 11.62 1.09 5.21
CA LEU A 68 10.36 1.78 4.94
C LEU A 68 10.43 2.68 3.71
N GLU A 69 11.54 3.39 3.50
CA GLU A 69 11.69 4.30 2.36
C GLU A 69 11.79 3.55 1.03
N LEU A 70 12.54 2.43 0.99
CA LEU A 70 12.60 1.60 -0.21
C LEU A 70 11.24 0.94 -0.51
N CYS A 71 10.53 0.51 0.54
CA CYS A 71 9.17 0.00 0.40
C CYS A 71 8.22 1.08 -0.14
N SER A 72 8.33 2.31 0.37
CA SER A 72 7.57 3.48 -0.09
C SER A 72 7.86 3.85 -1.53
N ALA A 73 9.13 3.88 -1.93
CA ALA A 73 9.52 4.14 -3.31
C ALA A 73 8.97 3.07 -4.27
N GLY A 74 8.99 1.80 -3.87
CA GLY A 74 8.40 0.71 -4.66
C GLY A 74 6.89 0.87 -4.85
N VAL A 75 6.17 1.17 -3.77
CA VAL A 75 4.72 1.43 -3.81
C VAL A 75 4.41 2.66 -4.67
N LEU A 76 5.14 3.76 -4.51
CA LEU A 76 4.99 4.97 -5.32
C LEU A 76 5.24 4.70 -6.80
N ASN A 77 6.33 4.03 -7.15
CA ASN A 77 6.64 3.68 -8.55
C ASN A 77 5.52 2.82 -9.15
N TYR A 78 4.97 1.86 -8.40
CA TYR A 78 3.83 1.08 -8.88
C TYR A 78 2.59 1.96 -9.09
N LEU A 79 2.30 2.88 -8.17
CA LEU A 79 1.19 3.82 -8.26
C LEU A 79 1.36 4.82 -9.42
N GLU A 80 2.59 5.24 -9.73
CA GLU A 80 2.94 6.08 -10.89
C GLU A 80 2.61 5.39 -12.23
N ARG A 81 2.42 4.06 -12.26
CA ARG A 81 1.98 3.36 -13.47
C ARG A 81 0.50 3.59 -13.79
N PHE A 82 -0.26 4.10 -12.83
CA PHE A 82 -1.65 4.54 -13.00
C PHE A 82 -1.73 6.05 -13.28
N ASN A 83 -0.58 6.72 -13.45
CA ASN A 83 -0.42 8.16 -13.62
C ASN A 83 -0.70 8.66 -15.05
N ASP A 84 -1.56 7.97 -15.80
CA ASP A 84 -2.43 8.63 -16.81
C ASP A 84 -3.54 9.46 -16.11
N ALA A 85 -3.34 9.80 -14.83
CA ALA A 85 -4.22 10.55 -13.96
C ALA A 85 -3.39 11.55 -13.15
N GLU A 86 -3.80 12.81 -13.14
CA GLU A 86 -2.91 13.98 -12.98
C GLU A 86 -2.36 14.26 -11.57
N SER A 87 -2.58 13.43 -10.53
CA SER A 87 -1.93 13.68 -9.23
C SER A 87 -1.89 12.48 -8.27
N ILE A 88 -0.77 12.37 -7.53
CA ILE A 88 -0.57 11.44 -6.40
C ILE A 88 -0.54 12.27 -5.11
N VAL A 89 -1.39 11.95 -4.14
CA VAL A 89 -1.40 12.59 -2.82
C VAL A 89 -0.92 11.58 -1.77
N ALA A 90 0.22 11.86 -1.16
CA ALA A 90 0.71 11.10 0.00
C ALA A 90 0.15 11.71 1.29
N ASN A 91 -0.78 11.03 1.94
CA ASN A 91 -1.31 11.45 3.24
C ASN A 91 -0.54 10.75 4.37
N ASN A 92 0.24 11.52 5.12
CA ASN A 92 1.04 11.02 6.26
C ASN A 92 0.30 11.07 7.61
N ASP A 93 -0.96 11.51 7.63
CA ASP A 93 -1.71 11.68 8.87
C ASP A 93 -2.59 10.47 9.18
N TYR A 94 -2.02 9.48 9.87
CA TYR A 94 -2.80 8.52 10.65
C TYR A 94 -2.32 8.60 12.10
N LYS A 95 -3.10 9.30 12.94
CA LYS A 95 -3.02 9.25 14.40
C LYS A 95 -3.81 8.07 14.95
#